data_AF-A0A378IGW9-F1
#
_entry.id   AF-A0A378IGW9-F1
#
_cell.length_a   1.000
_cell.length_b   1.000
_cell.length_c   1.000
_cell.angle_alpha   90.00
_cell.angle_beta   90.00
_cell.angle_gamma   90.00
#
_symmetry.space_group_name_H-M   'P 1'
#
loop_
_entity.id
_entity.type
_entity.pdbx_description
1 polymer ?
#
loop_
_entity_poly.entity_id
_entity_poly.type
_entity_poly.pdbx_seq_one_letter_code
_entity_poly.pdbx_strand_id
1 'polypeptide(L)'
;MKQNYSIIKQMTNLSERIIPICDPLNALGIHTFTVLINYIDGTQVNLSNKPTWIDDYYTLELYNSSFYDNKPDLFHSGYNLWSARSNLPVFHYGLQRYDSGQGITIIHRHPHNTSFYFFSGSNQNTQLYNFIINNLMFFERFIQYFLQQSSNTLKKAYSLNLQRQISEKKLVDIKTVTHSLNEYQNLCQIKHSIEEKFDFISKSNLSPELSLSPRQKQVLYWSMHGKSAKETAKILGISPRTVERHFEILREKTSTSNKQELTFKTVIKTTEEDWLLQ
;
A
#
# COMPACT_ATOMS: atom_id res chain seq x y z
N MET A 1 23.61 22.75 -5.87
CA MET A 1 24.22 22.03 -4.72
C MET A 1 23.86 22.62 -3.36
N LYS A 2 24.20 23.88 -3.02
CA LYS A 2 23.90 24.46 -1.67
C LYS A 2 22.40 24.54 -1.31
N GLN A 3 21.53 24.87 -2.28
CA GLN A 3 20.08 24.97 -2.03
C GLN A 3 19.45 23.61 -1.73
N ASN A 4 19.81 22.56 -2.50
CA ASN A 4 19.34 21.20 -2.24
C ASN A 4 19.84 20.69 -0.87
N TYR A 5 21.08 21.00 -0.49
CA TYR A 5 21.60 20.62 0.83
C TYR A 5 20.78 21.23 1.99
N SER A 6 20.39 22.50 1.88
CA SER A 6 19.51 23.14 2.87
C SER A 6 18.12 22.49 2.93
N ILE A 7 17.55 22.13 1.78
CA ILE A 7 16.26 21.43 1.69
C ILE A 7 16.36 20.01 2.28
N ILE A 8 17.42 19.27 1.97
CA ILE A 8 17.68 17.93 2.50
C ILE A 8 17.75 17.98 4.02
N LYS A 9 18.50 18.94 4.60
CA LYS A 9 18.56 19.11 6.06
C LYS A 9 17.19 19.41 6.68
N GLN A 10 16.36 20.22 6.02
CA GLN A 10 14.99 20.47 6.48
C GLN A 10 14.12 19.22 6.38
N MET A 11 14.29 18.41 5.34
CA MET A 11 13.61 17.12 5.16
C MET A 11 14.01 16.11 6.25
N THR A 12 15.31 16.05 6.58
CA THR A 12 15.85 15.29 7.72
C THR A 12 15.20 15.72 9.04
N ASN A 13 15.11 17.03 9.30
CA ASN A 13 14.45 17.53 10.51
C ASN A 13 12.93 17.23 10.54
N LEU A 14 12.26 17.23 9.38
CA LEU A 14 10.85 16.83 9.31
C LEU A 14 10.67 15.33 9.57
N SER A 15 11.65 14.52 9.21
CA SER A 15 11.66 13.07 9.43
C SER A 15 11.68 12.70 10.92
N GLU A 16 12.27 13.52 11.79
CA GLU A 16 12.21 13.32 13.25
C GLU A 16 10.76 13.31 13.77
N ARG A 17 9.86 14.04 13.12
CA ARG A 17 8.45 14.15 13.54
C ARG A 17 7.64 12.89 13.28
N ILE A 18 8.12 12.00 12.40
CA ILE A 18 7.41 10.76 12.09
C ILE A 18 7.88 9.56 12.91
N ILE A 19 8.99 9.69 13.67
CA ILE A 19 9.52 8.62 14.52
C ILE A 19 8.44 8.05 15.45
N PRO A 20 7.71 8.87 16.27
CA PRO A 20 6.73 8.34 17.21
C PRO A 20 5.54 7.62 16.54
N ILE A 21 5.24 7.98 15.29
CA ILE A 21 4.16 7.36 14.50
C ILE A 21 4.60 5.95 14.05
N CYS A 22 5.88 5.78 13.76
CA CYS A 22 6.47 4.53 13.28
C CYS A 22 6.99 3.63 14.40
N ASP A 23 7.21 4.15 15.62
CA ASP A 23 7.78 3.40 16.74
C ASP A 23 7.11 2.04 17.03
N PRO A 24 5.76 1.91 16.96
CA PRO A 24 5.11 0.61 17.18
C PRO A 24 5.53 -0.48 16.20
N LEU A 25 6.02 -0.13 15.00
CA LEU A 25 6.48 -1.09 13.99
C LEU A 25 7.72 -1.88 14.44
N ASN A 26 8.55 -1.32 15.33
CA ASN A 26 9.74 -2.01 15.84
C ASN A 26 9.38 -3.31 16.56
N ALA A 27 8.23 -3.37 17.26
CA ALA A 27 7.77 -4.57 17.94
C ALA A 27 7.44 -5.73 16.97
N LEU A 28 7.25 -5.42 15.69
CA LEU A 28 7.00 -6.39 14.60
C LEU A 28 8.29 -6.75 13.85
N GLY A 29 9.45 -6.24 14.28
CA GLY A 29 10.72 -6.39 13.57
C GLY A 29 10.82 -5.54 12.30
N ILE A 30 9.98 -4.50 12.17
CA ILE A 30 10.08 -3.50 11.10
C ILE A 30 10.84 -2.30 11.67
N HIS A 31 12.12 -2.21 11.34
CA HIS A 31 13.06 -1.24 11.89
C HIS A 31 13.05 0.08 11.14
N THR A 32 12.80 0.03 9.83
CA THR A 32 12.82 1.20 8.94
C THR A 32 11.50 1.33 8.20
N PHE A 33 10.96 2.55 8.24
CA PHE A 33 9.84 3.01 7.45
C PHE A 33 10.25 4.26 6.70
N THR A 34 10.01 4.29 5.38
CA THR A 34 10.24 5.46 4.54
C THR A 34 9.03 5.70 3.66
N VAL A 35 8.63 6.95 3.51
CA VAL A 35 7.67 7.39 2.49
C VAL A 35 8.38 8.24 1.45
N LEU A 36 8.27 7.83 0.19
CA LEU A 36 8.75 8.57 -0.97
C LEU A 36 7.55 8.92 -1.85
N ILE A 37 7.29 10.20 -2.10
CA ILE A 37 6.24 10.64 -3.00
C ILE A 37 6.88 11.38 -4.16
N ASN A 38 6.69 10.85 -5.37
CA ASN A 38 7.19 11.45 -6.60
C ASN A 38 6.03 12.06 -7.38
N TYR A 39 6.09 13.37 -7.57
CA TYR A 39 5.11 14.12 -8.35
C TYR A 39 5.52 14.21 -9.82
N ILE A 40 4.53 14.33 -10.70
CA ILE A 40 4.74 14.42 -12.15
C ILE A 40 5.55 15.66 -12.51
N ASP A 41 5.35 16.77 -11.80
CA ASP A 41 6.08 18.03 -11.98
C ASP A 41 7.56 17.98 -11.57
N GLY A 42 8.01 16.85 -11.00
CA GLY A 42 9.39 16.67 -10.53
C GLY A 42 9.58 16.88 -9.03
N THR A 43 8.59 17.42 -8.33
CA THR A 43 8.64 17.58 -6.87
C THR A 43 8.71 16.21 -6.18
N GLN A 44 9.44 16.13 -5.07
CA GLN A 44 9.65 14.92 -4.29
C GLN A 44 9.47 15.20 -2.79
N VAL A 45 8.82 14.27 -2.10
CA VAL A 45 8.80 14.19 -0.64
C VAL A 45 9.47 12.88 -0.24
N ASN A 46 10.42 12.93 0.69
CA ASN A 46 11.11 11.73 1.18
C ASN A 46 11.31 11.85 2.69
N LEU A 47 10.58 11.07 3.48
CA LEU A 47 10.66 11.08 4.94
C LEU A 47 10.89 9.66 5.46
N SER A 48 11.69 9.53 6.52
CA SER A 48 11.99 8.23 7.13
C SER A 48 11.97 8.28 8.65
N ASN A 49 11.56 7.20 9.31
CA ASN A 49 11.76 7.05 10.76
C ASN A 49 13.25 6.89 11.15
N LYS A 50 14.15 6.84 10.17
CA LYS A 50 15.60 7.00 10.34
C LYS A 50 16.02 8.34 9.70
N PRO A 51 15.97 9.49 10.39
CA PRO A 51 16.23 10.78 9.77
C PRO A 51 17.55 10.86 9.00
N THR A 52 18.63 10.26 9.53
CA THR A 52 19.94 10.25 8.86
C THR A 52 19.95 9.50 7.53
N TRP A 53 18.99 8.59 7.30
CA TRP A 53 18.81 7.93 5.99
C TRP A 53 18.56 8.97 4.89
N ILE A 54 17.82 10.04 5.19
CA ILE A 54 17.52 11.09 4.21
C ILE A 54 18.79 11.80 3.77
N ASP A 55 19.67 12.16 4.71
CA ASP A 55 20.95 12.82 4.39
C ASP A 55 21.87 11.89 3.58
N ASP A 56 22.02 10.64 4.04
CA ASP A 56 22.82 9.63 3.35
C ASP A 56 22.30 9.35 1.93
N TYR A 57 20.97 9.27 1.76
CA TYR A 57 20.33 8.94 0.50
C TYR A 57 20.71 9.90 -0.62
N TYR A 58 20.75 11.19 -0.32
CA TYR A 58 21.09 12.21 -1.30
C TYR A 58 22.59 12.47 -1.37
N THR A 59 23.31 12.47 -0.23
CA THR A 59 24.77 12.74 -0.20
C THR A 59 25.57 11.63 -0.88
N LEU A 60 25.14 10.38 -0.74
CA LEU A 60 25.76 9.21 -1.39
C LEU A 60 25.13 8.88 -2.74
N GLU A 61 24.22 9.73 -3.22
CA GLU A 61 23.49 9.56 -4.49
C GLU A 61 22.81 8.19 -4.65
N LEU A 62 22.28 7.63 -3.56
CA LEU A 62 21.66 6.29 -3.56
C LEU A 62 20.44 6.21 -4.48
N TYR A 63 19.78 7.35 -4.76
CA TYR A 63 18.72 7.48 -5.75
C TYR A 63 19.12 7.02 -7.16
N ASN A 64 20.41 7.03 -7.51
CA ASN A 64 20.89 6.51 -8.80
C ASN A 64 20.69 5.00 -8.93
N SER A 65 20.62 4.29 -7.80
CA SER A 65 20.39 2.84 -7.73
C SER A 65 18.96 2.48 -7.32
N SER A 66 18.11 3.48 -7.07
CA SER A 66 16.72 3.28 -6.71
C SER A 66 15.84 3.13 -7.95
N PHE A 67 15.07 2.05 -7.97
CA PHE A 67 14.04 1.82 -8.98
C PHE A 67 12.97 2.92 -8.93
N TYR A 68 12.64 3.40 -7.73
CA TYR A 68 11.48 4.23 -7.44
C TYR A 68 11.68 5.72 -7.73
N ASP A 69 12.92 6.18 -7.98
CA ASP A 69 13.23 7.55 -8.41
C ASP A 69 13.05 7.76 -9.92
N ASN A 70 12.48 6.78 -10.62
CA ASN A 70 12.08 6.94 -12.02
C ASN A 70 10.76 7.73 -12.13
N LYS A 71 10.30 7.97 -13.36
CA LYS A 71 9.09 8.77 -13.58
C LYS A 71 7.89 8.11 -12.88
N PRO A 72 7.11 8.86 -12.09
CA PRO A 72 6.06 8.27 -11.24
C PRO A 72 4.92 7.64 -12.04
N ASP A 73 4.66 8.12 -13.25
CA ASP A 73 3.62 7.64 -14.17
C ASP A 73 3.89 6.26 -14.77
N LEU A 74 5.11 5.73 -14.64
CA LEU A 74 5.44 4.36 -15.04
C LEU A 74 4.77 3.31 -14.12
N PHE A 75 4.52 3.68 -12.86
CA PHE A 75 4.15 2.74 -11.82
C PHE A 75 2.65 2.56 -11.71
N HIS A 76 2.25 1.34 -11.31
CA HIS A 76 0.87 1.00 -10.94
C HIS A 76 0.81 0.76 -9.42
N SER A 77 -0.39 0.89 -8.84
CA SER A 77 -0.59 0.50 -7.45
C SER A 77 -0.32 -0.99 -7.27
N GLY A 78 0.32 -1.36 -6.16
CA GLY A 78 0.69 -2.76 -5.92
C GLY A 78 1.76 -2.92 -4.85
N TYR A 79 2.35 -4.10 -4.83
CA TYR A 79 3.29 -4.55 -3.80
C TYR A 79 4.55 -5.11 -4.44
N ASN A 80 5.71 -4.60 -4.01
CA ASN A 80 7.01 -5.11 -4.44
C ASN A 80 7.76 -5.68 -3.24
N LEU A 81 7.91 -7.00 -3.20
CA LEU A 81 8.78 -7.66 -2.23
C LEU A 81 10.24 -7.44 -2.61
N TRP A 82 11.08 -7.06 -1.66
CA TRP A 82 12.49 -6.83 -1.95
C TRP A 82 13.20 -8.16 -2.13
N SER A 83 14.12 -8.21 -3.10
CA SER A 83 15.02 -9.36 -3.24
C SER A 83 15.93 -9.45 -2.02
N ALA A 84 15.98 -10.63 -1.39
CA ALA A 84 16.84 -10.91 -0.24
C ALA A 84 18.35 -10.75 -0.54
N ARG A 85 18.74 -10.65 -1.82
CA ARG A 85 20.14 -10.54 -2.28
C ARG A 85 20.33 -9.47 -3.34
N SER A 86 19.67 -8.32 -3.19
CA SER A 86 19.95 -7.20 -4.08
C SER A 86 21.35 -6.65 -3.87
N ASN A 87 22.11 -6.51 -4.96
CA ASN A 87 23.44 -5.89 -4.95
C ASN A 87 23.40 -4.38 -5.23
N LEU A 88 22.21 -3.79 -5.34
CA LEU A 88 22.10 -2.35 -5.60
C LEU A 88 22.58 -1.55 -4.37
N PRO A 89 23.36 -0.46 -4.57
CA PRO A 89 23.90 0.34 -3.48
C PRO A 89 22.88 0.79 -2.43
N VAL A 90 21.68 1.20 -2.84
CA VAL A 90 20.60 1.62 -1.93
C VAL A 90 20.21 0.53 -0.91
N PHE A 91 20.11 -0.73 -1.34
CA PHE A 91 19.75 -1.84 -0.45
C PHE A 91 20.94 -2.29 0.40
N HIS A 92 22.14 -2.34 -0.19
CA HIS A 92 23.35 -2.71 0.53
C HIS A 92 23.66 -1.74 1.68
N TYR A 93 23.60 -0.44 1.41
CA TYR A 93 23.83 0.59 2.41
C TYR A 93 22.72 0.61 3.47
N GLY A 94 21.45 0.47 3.06
CA GLY A 94 20.30 0.35 3.96
C GLY A 94 20.46 -0.82 4.95
N LEU A 95 20.89 -1.98 4.48
CA LEU A 95 21.17 -3.14 5.35
C LEU A 95 22.30 -2.83 6.34
N GLN A 96 23.45 -2.38 5.86
CA GLN A 96 24.65 -2.20 6.70
C GLN A 96 24.48 -1.13 7.77
N ARG A 97 23.81 -0.02 7.44
CA ARG A 97 23.75 1.16 8.31
C ARG A 97 22.48 1.23 9.16
N TYR A 98 21.38 0.67 8.65
CA TYR A 98 20.04 0.85 9.22
C TYR A 98 19.32 -0.47 9.54
N ASP A 99 19.98 -1.60 9.35
CA ASP A 99 19.39 -2.94 9.52
C ASP A 99 18.09 -3.11 8.70
N SER A 100 18.12 -2.56 7.47
CA SER A 100 17.04 -2.60 6.49
C SER A 100 17.39 -3.58 5.37
N GLY A 101 17.31 -4.88 5.66
CA GLY A 101 17.79 -5.95 4.78
C GLY A 101 16.72 -6.61 3.91
N GLN A 102 15.52 -6.74 4.44
CA GLN A 102 14.39 -7.37 3.76
C GLN A 102 13.11 -6.60 4.08
N GLY A 103 12.21 -6.55 3.11
CA GLY A 103 11.07 -5.67 3.21
C GLY A 103 10.14 -5.72 2.02
N ILE A 104 9.20 -4.80 2.04
CA ILE A 104 8.19 -4.59 1.02
C ILE A 104 8.11 -3.10 0.70
N THR A 105 7.89 -2.79 -0.57
CA THR A 105 7.44 -1.47 -1.00
C THR A 105 5.98 -1.57 -1.41
N ILE A 106 5.12 -0.79 -0.76
CA ILE A 106 3.72 -0.61 -1.14
C ILE A 106 3.62 0.62 -2.02
N ILE A 107 2.99 0.50 -3.16
CA ILE A 107 2.91 1.53 -4.19
C ILE A 107 1.45 1.99 -4.30
N HIS A 108 1.21 3.28 -4.12
CA HIS A 108 -0.09 3.91 -4.40
C HIS A 108 0.08 4.90 -5.55
N ARG A 109 -0.50 4.57 -6.71
CA ARG A 109 -0.55 5.45 -7.88
C ARG A 109 -1.78 6.35 -7.80
N HIS A 110 -1.57 7.65 -7.90
CA HIS A 110 -2.61 8.69 -8.00
C HIS A 110 -2.50 9.41 -9.34
N PRO A 111 -3.44 10.26 -9.79
CA PRO A 111 -3.30 10.94 -11.09
C PRO A 111 -2.01 11.78 -11.22
N HIS A 112 -1.63 12.52 -10.17
CA HIS A 112 -0.54 13.51 -10.24
C HIS A 112 0.76 13.09 -9.52
N ASN A 113 0.77 11.94 -8.85
CA ASN A 113 1.94 11.45 -8.14
C ASN A 113 1.89 9.93 -7.97
N THR A 114 3.01 9.37 -7.52
CA THR A 114 3.08 8.00 -7.02
C THR A 114 3.77 8.02 -5.67
N SER A 115 3.13 7.40 -4.68
CA SER A 115 3.64 7.25 -3.32
C SER A 115 4.17 5.83 -3.13
N PHE A 116 5.34 5.74 -2.52
CA PHE A 116 6.03 4.49 -2.21
C PHE A 116 6.28 4.43 -0.71
N TYR A 117 5.79 3.37 -0.07
CA TYR A 117 5.93 3.13 1.35
C TYR A 117 6.82 1.91 1.57
N PHE A 118 8.00 2.14 2.11
CA PHE A 118 9.03 1.14 2.35
C PHE A 118 8.91 0.65 3.78
N PHE A 119 8.68 -0.64 3.97
CA PHE A 119 8.72 -1.29 5.28
C PHE A 119 9.81 -2.34 5.26
N SER A 120 10.78 -2.23 6.17
CA SER A 120 11.89 -3.17 6.23
C SER A 120 12.42 -3.42 7.62
N GLY A 121 13.09 -4.56 7.77
CA GLY A 121 13.76 -4.97 8.98
C GLY A 121 14.98 -5.83 8.69
N SER A 122 15.50 -6.44 9.75
CA SER A 122 16.73 -7.22 9.69
C SER A 122 16.62 -8.42 8.77
N ASN A 123 17.69 -8.76 8.05
CA ASN A 123 17.82 -10.03 7.33
C ASN A 123 17.97 -11.25 8.26
N GLN A 124 18.19 -11.02 9.55
CA GLN A 124 18.24 -12.08 10.57
C GLN A 124 16.84 -12.59 10.95
N ASN A 125 15.78 -11.81 10.69
CA ASN A 125 14.41 -12.20 11.00
C ASN A 125 13.84 -13.14 9.92
N THR A 126 14.04 -14.44 10.08
CA THR A 126 13.62 -15.45 9.08
C THR A 126 12.11 -15.52 8.83
N GLN A 127 11.28 -14.93 9.70
CA GLN A 127 9.82 -14.94 9.56
C GLN A 127 9.24 -13.64 8.99
N LEU A 128 10.06 -12.61 8.76
CA LEU A 128 9.55 -11.28 8.39
C LEU A 128 8.77 -11.29 7.08
N TYR A 129 9.25 -12.00 6.05
CA TYR A 129 8.53 -12.11 4.78
C TYR A 129 7.17 -12.82 4.94
N ASN A 130 7.14 -13.92 5.70
CA ASN A 130 5.89 -14.63 5.99
C ASN A 130 4.91 -13.73 6.74
N PHE A 131 5.40 -12.97 7.73
CA PHE A 131 4.59 -12.01 8.44
C PHE A 131 4.04 -10.94 7.50
N ILE A 132 4.88 -10.34 6.65
CA ILE A 132 4.46 -9.29 5.71
C ILE A 132 3.37 -9.80 4.75
N ILE A 133 3.62 -10.92 4.07
CA ILE A 133 2.73 -11.45 3.03
C ILE A 133 1.36 -11.82 3.61
N ASN A 134 1.33 -12.37 4.82
CA ASN A 134 0.07 -12.74 5.47
C ASN A 134 -0.67 -11.56 6.12
N ASN A 135 -0.06 -10.37 6.17
CA ASN A 135 -0.61 -9.20 6.87
C ASN A 135 -0.61 -7.93 6.01
N LEU A 136 -0.69 -8.01 4.68
CA LEU A 136 -0.68 -6.83 3.79
C LEU A 136 -1.71 -5.76 4.19
N MET A 137 -2.91 -6.17 4.61
CA MET A 137 -3.95 -5.26 5.09
C MET A 137 -3.54 -4.45 6.33
N PHE A 138 -2.70 -5.01 7.21
CA PHE A 138 -2.17 -4.26 8.36
C PHE A 138 -1.31 -3.09 7.88
N PHE A 139 -0.44 -3.31 6.90
CA PHE A 139 0.42 -2.26 6.35
C PHE A 139 -0.38 -1.17 5.64
N GLU A 140 -1.41 -1.54 4.89
CA GLU A 140 -2.35 -0.57 4.31
C GLU A 140 -3.04 0.29 5.38
N ARG A 141 -3.53 -0.33 6.45
CA ARG A 141 -4.14 0.42 7.58
C ARG A 141 -3.11 1.31 8.28
N PHE A 142 -1.87 0.85 8.42
CA PHE A 142 -0.79 1.66 8.95
C PHE A 142 -0.51 2.87 8.05
N ILE A 143 -0.47 2.71 6.72
CA ILE A 143 -0.31 3.83 5.78
C ILE A 143 -1.42 4.86 5.98
N GLN A 144 -2.68 4.44 6.08
CA GLN A 144 -3.80 5.37 6.31
C GLN A 144 -3.65 6.13 7.64
N TYR A 145 -3.32 5.41 8.72
CA TYR A 145 -3.01 6.01 10.00
C TYR A 145 -1.85 7.01 9.90
N PHE A 146 -0.74 6.62 9.27
CA PHE A 146 0.43 7.45 9.07
C PHE A 146 0.08 8.73 8.30
N LEU A 147 -0.66 8.64 7.19
CA LEU A 147 -1.07 9.79 6.38
C LEU A 147 -1.94 10.76 7.19
N GLN A 148 -2.84 10.24 8.03
CA GLN A 148 -3.67 11.05 8.91
C GLN A 148 -2.82 11.80 9.94
N GLN A 149 -1.94 11.10 10.67
CA GLN A 149 -1.12 11.67 11.74
C GLN A 149 -0.03 12.62 11.22
N SER A 150 0.54 12.33 10.05
CA SER A 150 1.65 13.08 9.48
C SER A 150 1.23 14.14 8.44
N SER A 151 -0.07 14.35 8.23
CA SER A 151 -0.62 15.25 7.20
C SER A 151 0.04 16.64 7.17
N ASN A 152 0.24 17.27 8.33
CA ASN A 152 0.93 18.56 8.44
C ASN A 152 2.42 18.48 8.11
N THR A 153 3.09 17.40 8.50
CA THR A 153 4.51 17.15 8.18
C THR A 153 4.68 16.93 6.68
N LEU A 154 3.81 16.15 6.04
CA LEU A 154 3.82 15.91 4.59
C LEU A 154 3.57 17.20 3.79
N LYS A 155 2.60 18.03 4.21
CA LYS A 155 2.36 19.34 3.58
C LYS A 155 3.59 20.25 3.66
N LYS A 156 4.26 20.28 4.82
CA LYS A 156 5.51 21.04 5.00
C LYS A 156 6.62 20.49 4.12
N ALA A 157 6.80 19.18 4.08
CA ALA A 157 7.80 18.52 3.24
C ALA A 157 7.59 18.83 1.76
N TYR A 158 6.35 18.77 1.28
CA TYR A 158 5.99 19.16 -0.08
C TYR A 158 6.33 20.63 -0.37
N SER A 159 6.02 21.54 0.57
CA SER A 159 6.32 22.97 0.39
C SER A 159 7.80 23.32 0.33
N LEU A 160 8.69 22.41 0.76
CA LEU A 160 10.14 22.58 0.58
C LEU A 160 10.57 22.49 -0.88
N ASN A 161 9.70 21.96 -1.76
CA ASN A 161 9.91 21.88 -3.20
C ASN A 161 11.21 21.17 -3.60
N LEU A 162 11.55 20.07 -2.89
CA LEU A 162 12.69 19.24 -3.24
C LEU A 162 12.49 18.67 -4.65
N GLN A 163 13.41 18.97 -5.55
CA GLN A 163 13.37 18.43 -6.91
C GLN A 163 13.97 17.02 -6.92
N ARG A 164 13.25 16.07 -7.52
CA ARG A 164 13.74 14.72 -7.76
C ARG A 164 15.04 14.78 -8.55
N GLN A 165 16.06 14.09 -8.06
CA GLN A 165 17.36 14.08 -8.72
C GLN A 165 17.31 13.19 -9.97
N ILE A 166 17.76 13.73 -11.10
CA ILE A 166 17.86 13.01 -12.37
C ILE A 166 19.36 12.94 -12.71
N SER A 167 19.85 11.73 -12.95
CA SER A 167 21.24 11.49 -13.30
C SER A 167 21.32 10.66 -14.57
N GLU A 168 22.23 11.03 -15.47
CA GLU A 168 22.55 10.25 -16.67
C GLU A 168 23.29 8.94 -16.33
N LYS A 169 23.94 8.88 -15.15
CA LYS A 169 24.66 7.69 -14.65
C LYS A 169 23.76 6.75 -13.83
N LYS A 170 22.45 6.78 -14.07
CA LYS A 170 21.50 5.98 -13.29
C LYS A 170 21.77 4.49 -13.53
N LEU A 171 22.05 3.75 -12.45
CA LEU A 171 22.28 2.31 -12.50
C LEU A 171 20.98 1.55 -12.82
N VAL A 172 19.85 2.05 -12.33
CA VAL A 172 18.52 1.53 -12.61
C VAL A 172 17.77 2.55 -13.46
N ASP A 173 18.02 2.47 -14.77
CA ASP A 173 17.48 3.39 -15.76
C ASP A 173 15.99 3.15 -16.07
N ILE A 174 15.41 4.08 -16.84
CA ILE A 174 13.99 4.00 -17.22
C ILE A 174 13.68 2.75 -18.06
N LYS A 175 14.62 2.29 -18.90
CA LYS A 175 14.40 1.12 -19.77
C LYS A 175 14.30 -0.15 -18.94
N THR A 176 15.18 -0.30 -17.96
CA THR A 176 15.18 -1.42 -17.01
C THR A 176 13.86 -1.46 -16.23
N VAL A 177 13.40 -0.30 -15.77
CA VAL A 177 12.13 -0.17 -15.03
C VAL A 177 10.94 -0.53 -15.90
N THR A 178 10.85 0.07 -17.08
CA THR A 178 9.77 -0.20 -18.03
C THR A 178 9.74 -1.68 -18.43
N HIS A 179 10.90 -2.28 -18.67
CA HIS A 179 10.99 -3.70 -18.99
C HIS A 179 10.40 -4.58 -17.88
N SER A 180 10.85 -4.40 -16.63
CA SER A 180 10.36 -5.16 -15.49
C SER A 180 8.84 -4.97 -15.26
N LEU A 181 8.34 -3.75 -15.44
CA LEU A 181 6.90 -3.47 -15.31
C LEU A 181 6.09 -4.12 -16.44
N ASN A 182 6.59 -4.12 -17.67
CA ASN A 182 5.96 -4.81 -18.79
C ASN A 182 5.95 -6.33 -18.59
N GLU A 183 7.04 -6.91 -18.07
CA GLU A 183 7.08 -8.33 -17.69
C GLU A 183 5.98 -8.66 -16.67
N TYR A 184 5.84 -7.84 -15.62
CA TYR A 184 4.77 -8.02 -14.64
C TYR A 184 3.37 -7.91 -15.27
N GLN A 185 3.13 -6.92 -16.13
CA GLN A 185 1.85 -6.78 -16.83
C GLN A 185 1.55 -7.99 -17.71
N ASN A 186 2.54 -8.53 -18.42
CA ASN A 186 2.39 -9.75 -19.21
C ASN A 186 2.03 -10.95 -18.34
N LEU A 187 2.67 -11.10 -17.17
CA LEU A 187 2.32 -12.15 -16.20
C LEU A 187 0.88 -12.01 -15.70
N CYS A 188 0.41 -10.79 -15.43
CA CYS A 188 -0.98 -10.53 -15.05
C CYS A 188 -1.97 -10.91 -16.17
N GLN A 189 -1.66 -10.60 -17.42
CA GLN A 189 -2.48 -11.00 -18.57
C GLN A 189 -2.53 -12.52 -18.73
N ILE A 190 -1.38 -13.20 -18.63
CA ILE A 190 -1.31 -14.67 -18.69
C ILE A 190 -2.10 -15.28 -17.52
N LYS A 191 -1.93 -14.77 -16.30
CA LYS A 191 -2.70 -15.20 -15.12
C LYS A 191 -4.20 -15.11 -15.39
N HIS A 192 -4.68 -13.97 -15.89
CA HIS A 192 -6.09 -13.77 -16.20
C HIS A 192 -6.60 -14.80 -17.22
N SER A 193 -5.88 -15.01 -18.32
CA SER A 193 -6.24 -16.03 -19.32
C SER A 193 -6.16 -17.48 -18.81
N ILE A 194 -5.37 -17.75 -17.76
CA ILE A 194 -5.32 -19.05 -17.09
C ILE A 194 -6.53 -19.20 -16.16
N GLU A 195 -6.87 -18.15 -15.39
CA GLU A 195 -8.03 -18.13 -14.49
C GLU A 195 -9.34 -18.36 -15.25
N GLU A 196 -9.52 -17.72 -16.41
CA GLU A 196 -10.68 -17.94 -17.29
C GLU A 196 -10.83 -19.41 -17.72
N LYS A 197 -9.73 -20.17 -17.82
CA LYS A 197 -9.76 -21.61 -18.17
C LYS A 197 -10.16 -22.48 -16.99
N PHE A 198 -9.86 -22.07 -15.76
CA PHE A 198 -10.21 -22.79 -14.53
C PHE A 198 -11.52 -22.35 -13.90
N ASP A 199 -12.13 -21.25 -14.35
CA ASP A 199 -13.50 -20.85 -13.98
C ASP A 199 -14.57 -21.89 -14.34
N PHE A 200 -14.23 -22.84 -15.22
CA PHE A 200 -15.05 -24.03 -15.45
C PHE A 200 -15.00 -25.04 -14.28
N ILE A 201 -13.93 -25.07 -13.48
CA ILE A 201 -13.69 -26.03 -12.39
C ILE A 201 -14.01 -25.42 -11.01
N SER A 202 -13.84 -24.10 -10.85
CA SER A 202 -13.96 -23.38 -9.56
C SER A 202 -15.38 -23.29 -8.99
N LYS A 203 -16.43 -23.47 -9.81
CA LYS A 203 -17.82 -23.53 -9.31
C LYS A 203 -18.10 -24.71 -8.38
N SER A 204 -17.21 -25.70 -8.28
CA SER A 204 -17.52 -26.93 -7.58
C SER A 204 -17.03 -27.04 -6.13
N ASN A 205 -15.83 -26.60 -5.70
CA ASN A 205 -15.33 -27.05 -4.38
C ASN A 205 -14.30 -26.19 -3.60
N LEU A 206 -13.93 -24.97 -4.03
CA LEU A 206 -12.92 -24.17 -3.32
C LEU A 206 -13.49 -22.85 -2.81
N SER A 207 -14.24 -22.94 -1.71
CA SER A 207 -14.99 -21.86 -1.04
C SER A 207 -16.00 -21.17 -1.97
N PRO A 208 -17.32 -21.20 -1.67
CA PRO A 208 -18.26 -20.50 -2.52
C PRO A 208 -17.84 -19.03 -2.55
N GLU A 209 -17.54 -18.53 -3.74
CA GLU A 209 -17.68 -17.11 -4.00
C GLU A 209 -19.02 -16.73 -3.42
N LEU A 210 -18.99 -15.86 -2.42
CA LEU A 210 -20.15 -15.49 -1.66
C LEU A 210 -20.94 -14.56 -2.58
N SER A 211 -21.67 -15.16 -3.52
CA SER A 211 -22.42 -14.45 -4.54
C SER A 211 -23.56 -13.71 -3.83
N LEU A 212 -23.31 -12.44 -3.55
CA LEU A 212 -24.27 -11.54 -2.95
C LEU A 212 -25.09 -10.92 -4.07
N SER A 213 -26.41 -10.96 -3.95
CA SER A 213 -27.26 -10.18 -4.84
C SER A 213 -26.96 -8.69 -4.68
N PRO A 214 -27.19 -7.84 -5.70
CA PRO A 214 -27.02 -6.39 -5.57
C PRO A 214 -27.73 -5.82 -4.34
N ARG A 215 -28.88 -6.41 -3.97
CA ARG A 215 -29.63 -6.01 -2.79
C ARG A 215 -28.99 -6.42 -1.47
N GLN A 216 -28.44 -7.64 -1.41
CA GLN A 216 -27.65 -8.10 -0.26
C GLN A 216 -26.41 -7.23 -0.08
N LYS A 217 -25.79 -6.82 -1.20
CA LYS A 217 -24.68 -5.90 -1.18
C LYS A 217 -25.08 -4.56 -0.55
N GLN A 218 -26.10 -3.89 -1.11
CA GLN A 218 -26.60 -2.61 -0.60
C GLN A 218 -26.98 -2.64 0.90
N VAL A 219 -27.65 -3.72 1.35
CA VAL A 219 -28.02 -3.89 2.76
C VAL A 219 -26.79 -4.01 3.65
N LEU A 220 -25.80 -4.80 3.23
CA LEU A 220 -24.53 -4.99 3.94
C LEU A 220 -23.75 -3.67 4.03
N TYR A 221 -23.67 -2.91 2.94
CA TYR A 221 -23.00 -1.60 2.87
C TYR A 221 -23.52 -0.64 3.94
N TRP A 222 -24.82 -0.38 3.99
CA TRP A 222 -25.38 0.59 4.94
C TRP A 222 -25.22 0.13 6.38
N SER A 223 -25.27 -1.17 6.62
CA SER A 223 -25.02 -1.74 7.93
C SER A 223 -23.57 -1.60 8.38
N MET A 224 -22.60 -1.77 7.48
CA MET A 224 -21.19 -1.49 7.75
C MET A 224 -20.95 -0.02 8.10
N HIS A 225 -21.78 0.87 7.54
CA HIS A 225 -21.81 2.30 7.86
C HIS A 225 -22.68 2.63 9.09
N GLY A 226 -22.95 1.65 9.95
CA GLY A 226 -23.63 1.83 11.23
C GLY A 226 -25.14 2.05 11.15
N LYS A 227 -25.77 1.91 9.98
CA LYS A 227 -27.22 2.07 9.85
C LYS A 227 -27.96 0.87 10.43
N SER A 228 -29.03 1.15 11.16
CA SER A 228 -29.99 0.17 11.64
C SER A 228 -30.84 -0.38 10.49
N ALA A 229 -31.50 -1.53 10.69
CA ALA A 229 -32.38 -2.10 9.68
C ALA A 229 -33.50 -1.14 9.23
N LYS A 230 -34.00 -0.30 10.15
CA LYS A 230 -35.00 0.74 9.85
C LYS A 230 -34.43 1.87 8.99
N GLU A 231 -33.21 2.30 9.27
CA GLU A 231 -32.55 3.36 8.49
C GLU A 231 -32.14 2.84 7.11
N THR A 232 -31.56 1.63 7.03
CA THR A 232 -31.24 0.96 5.77
C THR A 232 -32.49 0.77 4.91
N ALA A 233 -33.60 0.35 5.52
CA ALA A 233 -34.90 0.23 4.86
C ALA A 233 -35.36 1.56 4.25
N LYS A 234 -35.26 2.65 5.02
CA LYS A 234 -35.58 4.01 4.56
C LYS A 234 -34.68 4.45 3.40
N ILE A 235 -33.37 4.21 3.49
CA ILE A 235 -32.41 4.57 2.45
C ILE A 235 -32.65 3.79 1.16
N LEU A 236 -32.93 2.50 1.28
CA LEU A 236 -33.06 1.61 0.14
C LEU A 236 -34.48 1.56 -0.44
N GLY A 237 -35.48 2.16 0.22
CA GLY A 237 -36.87 2.12 -0.22
C GLY A 237 -37.51 0.73 -0.11
N ILE A 238 -37.15 -0.06 0.91
CA ILE A 238 -37.76 -1.38 1.22
C ILE A 238 -38.26 -1.44 2.65
N SER A 239 -39.00 -2.50 3.00
CA SER A 239 -39.43 -2.72 4.39
C SER A 239 -38.25 -3.15 5.30
N PRO A 240 -38.27 -2.80 6.60
CA PRO A 240 -37.29 -3.31 7.57
C PRO A 240 -37.22 -4.84 7.60
N ARG A 241 -38.37 -5.53 7.43
CA ARG A 241 -38.44 -6.98 7.36
C ARG A 241 -37.70 -7.56 6.15
N THR A 242 -37.69 -6.84 5.02
CA THR A 242 -36.92 -7.21 3.82
C THR A 242 -35.41 -7.09 4.09
N VAL A 243 -34.99 -6.05 4.82
CA VAL A 243 -33.59 -5.86 5.24
C VAL A 243 -33.14 -6.99 6.17
N GLU A 244 -33.96 -7.36 7.16
CA GLU A 244 -33.69 -8.48 8.08
C GLU A 244 -33.57 -9.81 7.33
N ARG A 245 -34.47 -10.08 6.38
CA ARG A 245 -34.39 -11.27 5.53
C ARG A 245 -33.12 -11.32 4.68
N HIS A 246 -32.64 -10.19 4.17
CA HIS A 246 -31.34 -10.16 3.49
C HIS A 246 -30.18 -10.48 4.44
N PHE A 247 -30.24 -10.05 5.71
CA PHE A 247 -29.26 -10.42 6.74
C PHE A 247 -29.29 -11.90 7.11
N GLU A 248 -30.46 -12.51 7.19
CA GLU A 248 -30.60 -13.95 7.44
C GLU A 248 -29.90 -14.75 6.34
N ILE A 249 -30.21 -14.44 5.07
CA ILE A 249 -29.58 -15.11 3.92
C ILE A 249 -28.06 -14.86 3.89
N LEU A 250 -27.61 -13.65 4.28
CA LEU A 250 -26.19 -13.34 4.40
C LEU A 250 -25.50 -14.20 5.47
N ARG A 251 -26.13 -14.41 6.63
CA ARG A 251 -25.60 -15.26 7.71
C ARG A 251 -25.54 -16.72 7.30
N GLU A 252 -26.58 -17.22 6.63
CA GLU A 252 -26.62 -18.58 6.09
C GLU A 252 -25.48 -18.83 5.09
N LYS A 253 -25.29 -17.90 4.13
CA LYS A 253 -24.23 -18.01 3.11
C LYS A 253 -22.81 -17.90 3.69
N THR A 254 -22.64 -17.28 4.85
CA THR A 254 -21.33 -17.02 5.47
C THR A 254 -21.03 -17.91 6.67
N SER A 255 -22.00 -18.71 7.11
CA SER A 255 -21.93 -19.51 8.35
C SER A 255 -21.50 -18.68 9.57
N THR A 256 -21.95 -17.43 9.66
CA THR A 256 -21.60 -16.53 10.78
C THR A 256 -22.69 -16.47 11.83
N SER A 257 -22.27 -16.40 13.09
CA SER A 257 -23.17 -16.37 14.24
C SER A 257 -23.66 -14.96 14.60
N ASN A 258 -22.87 -13.93 14.27
CA ASN A 258 -23.17 -12.55 14.63
C ASN A 258 -22.81 -11.54 13.54
N LYS A 259 -23.36 -10.32 13.68
CA LYS A 259 -23.26 -9.24 12.70
C LYS A 259 -21.83 -8.73 12.49
N GLN A 260 -20.99 -8.76 13.54
CA GLN A 260 -19.59 -8.31 13.45
C GLN A 260 -18.72 -9.31 12.68
N GLU A 261 -18.93 -10.61 12.90
CA GLU A 261 -18.26 -11.69 12.19
C GLU A 261 -18.58 -11.67 10.68
N LEU A 262 -19.87 -11.42 10.35
CA LEU A 262 -20.33 -11.21 8.98
C LEU A 262 -19.56 -10.08 8.30
N THR A 263 -19.51 -8.90 8.93
CA THR A 263 -18.79 -7.73 8.42
C THR A 263 -17.31 -8.03 8.19
N PHE A 264 -16.64 -8.71 9.12
CA PHE A 264 -15.22 -9.02 9.01
C PHE A 264 -14.91 -9.95 7.83
N LYS A 265 -15.73 -11.00 7.63
CA LYS A 265 -15.56 -11.95 6.52
C LYS A 265 -15.88 -11.35 5.15
N THR A 266 -16.77 -10.36 5.06
CA THR A 266 -17.18 -9.75 3.79
C THR A 266 -16.37 -8.52 3.40
N VAL A 267 -15.77 -7.80 4.36
CA VAL A 267 -14.90 -6.62 4.12
C VAL A 267 -13.72 -6.96 3.21
N ILE A 268 -13.18 -8.17 3.31
CA ILE A 268 -12.02 -8.61 2.50
C ILE A 268 -12.40 -8.80 1.02
N LYS A 269 -13.70 -8.89 0.69
CA LYS A 269 -14.19 -9.30 -0.63
C LYS A 269 -14.92 -8.21 -1.42
N THR A 270 -14.89 -6.95 -0.97
CA THR A 270 -15.71 -5.89 -1.59
C THR A 270 -15.00 -4.54 -1.58
N THR A 271 -14.86 -3.90 -2.75
CA THR A 271 -14.30 -2.55 -2.92
C THR A 271 -15.43 -1.51 -2.97
N GLU A 272 -15.15 -0.22 -2.74
CA GLU A 272 -16.16 0.85 -2.79
C GLU A 272 -16.93 0.91 -4.14
N GLU A 273 -16.30 0.46 -5.23
CA GLU A 273 -16.84 0.44 -6.59
C GLU A 273 -17.98 -0.57 -6.79
N ASP A 274 -18.03 -1.65 -6.01
CA ASP A 274 -19.07 -2.69 -6.07
C ASP A 274 -20.45 -2.23 -5.56
N TRP A 275 -20.51 -1.09 -4.84
CA TRP A 275 -21.70 -0.69 -4.07
C TRP A 275 -22.49 0.45 -4.69
N LEU A 276 -21.89 1.17 -5.64
CA LEU A 276 -22.48 2.35 -6.29
C LEU A 276 -23.06 2.06 -7.68
N LEU A 277 -22.97 0.83 -8.17
CA LEU A 277 -23.56 0.46 -9.45
C LEU A 277 -25.08 0.30 -9.34
N GLN A 278 -25.79 1.31 -9.85
CA GLN A 278 -27.08 1.17 -10.52
C GLN A 278 -26.83 0.99 -12.02
#